data_AF-A0AAW2YZD0-F1
#
_entry.id   AF-A0AAW2YZD0-F1
#
_cell.length_a   1.000
_cell.length_b   1.000
_cell.length_c   1.000
_cell.angle_alpha   90.00
_cell.angle_beta   90.00
_cell.angle_gamma   90.00
#
_symmetry.space_group_name_H-M   'P 1'
#
loop_
_entity.id
_entity.type
_entity.pdbx_description
1 polymer ?
#
loop_
_entity_poly.entity_id
_entity_poly.type
_entity_poly.pdbx_seq_one_letter_code
_entity_poly.pdbx_strand_id
1 'polypeptide(L)'
;MSGTISVSGMNEFTQQIQNAGQKLVVVDFWASWCGPCVRIAPFYNHLSCDKEFSTVDVDNSGGLSSALGVRSMPTFHFYKQGVKVDEFSGADEEKLFQKLKQHRTDPQKQIRDDVKLLLSQERLPQDTLSTLCSILGNIVKFPNEAKFRRMKKTNQKVADRILKYNSATLLLQKVGFVTPKEEAEFLVLPNNFDADLIEAALLEVQSQITHKL
;
A
#
# COMPACT_ATOMS: atom_id res chain seq x y z
N MET A 1 -14.24 6.70 -9.56
CA MET A 1 -15.33 5.90 -8.97
C MET A 1 -15.07 5.87 -7.47
N SER A 2 -15.78 6.68 -6.68
CA SER A 2 -15.78 6.53 -5.21
C SER A 2 -16.46 5.21 -4.88
N GLY A 3 -15.80 4.36 -4.13
CA GLY A 3 -16.21 2.97 -3.94
C GLY A 3 -16.07 2.56 -2.48
N THR A 4 -17.01 2.99 -1.65
CA THR A 4 -17.16 2.43 -0.31
C THR A 4 -17.77 1.02 -0.41
N ILE A 5 -17.34 0.13 0.47
CA ILE A 5 -17.90 -1.22 0.58
C ILE A 5 -18.96 -1.22 1.67
N SER A 6 -20.22 -1.44 1.31
CA SER A 6 -21.29 -1.64 2.29
C SER A 6 -21.12 -2.99 2.98
N VAL A 7 -21.15 -3.01 4.31
CA VAL A 7 -20.99 -4.19 5.15
C VAL A 7 -22.21 -4.30 6.06
N SER A 8 -22.86 -5.46 6.04
CA SER A 8 -24.12 -5.69 6.76
C SER A 8 -24.03 -6.75 7.87
N GLY A 9 -23.03 -7.63 7.80
CA GLY A 9 -22.88 -8.76 8.73
C GLY A 9 -21.46 -8.95 9.28
N MET A 10 -21.36 -9.66 10.40
CA MET A 10 -20.08 -9.94 11.07
C MET A 10 -19.10 -10.71 10.19
N ASN A 11 -19.59 -11.63 9.35
CA ASN A 11 -18.74 -12.40 8.44
C ASN A 11 -18.15 -11.50 7.34
N GLU A 12 -18.97 -10.66 6.70
CA GLU A 12 -18.52 -9.69 5.70
C GLU A 12 -17.52 -8.72 6.31
N PHE A 13 -17.83 -8.20 7.50
CA PHE A 13 -16.96 -7.31 8.26
C PHE A 13 -15.60 -7.95 8.54
N THR A 14 -15.59 -9.19 9.06
CA THR A 14 -14.37 -9.92 9.39
C THR A 14 -13.53 -10.20 8.14
N GLN A 15 -14.17 -10.64 7.05
CA GLN A 15 -13.48 -10.85 5.78
C GLN A 15 -12.90 -9.55 5.24
N GLN A 16 -13.63 -8.45 5.33
CA GLN A 16 -13.17 -7.15 4.84
C GLN A 16 -11.90 -6.68 5.57
N ILE A 17 -11.86 -6.76 6.91
CA ILE A 17 -10.68 -6.33 7.68
C ILE A 17 -9.50 -7.31 7.56
N GLN A 18 -9.75 -8.60 7.31
CA GLN A 18 -8.70 -9.60 7.11
C GLN A 18 -8.07 -9.53 5.72
N ASN A 19 -8.89 -9.40 4.67
CA ASN A 19 -8.45 -9.35 3.28
C ASN A 19 -7.63 -8.09 2.94
N ALA A 20 -7.77 -7.03 3.73
CA ALA A 20 -7.00 -5.81 3.55
C ALA A 20 -5.49 -5.97 3.85
N GLY A 21 -5.10 -6.99 4.62
CA GLY A 21 -3.71 -7.25 4.98
C GLY A 21 -3.06 -6.04 5.68
N GLN A 22 -2.08 -5.42 5.02
CA GLN A 22 -1.34 -4.25 5.54
C GLN A 22 -2.04 -2.91 5.27
N LYS A 23 -3.09 -2.90 4.44
CA LYS A 23 -3.86 -1.69 4.14
C LYS A 23 -4.74 -1.33 5.34
N LEU A 24 -4.98 -0.03 5.50
CA LEU A 24 -5.91 0.49 6.49
C LEU A 24 -7.34 0.25 5.99
N VAL A 25 -8.22 -0.24 6.85
CA VAL A 25 -9.67 -0.27 6.62
C VAL A 25 -10.33 0.73 7.54
N VAL A 26 -11.11 1.62 6.96
CA VAL A 26 -11.85 2.67 7.67
C VAL A 26 -13.32 2.33 7.53
N VAL A 27 -14.04 2.31 8.65
CA VAL A 27 -15.45 1.92 8.67
C VAL A 27 -16.26 3.06 9.26
N ASP A 28 -17.18 3.61 8.46
CA ASP A 28 -18.17 4.60 8.89
C ASP A 28 -19.45 3.89 9.33
N PHE A 29 -19.76 3.98 10.62
CA PHE A 29 -21.02 3.56 11.19
C PHE A 29 -22.01 4.72 11.17
N TRP A 30 -23.02 4.62 10.31
CA TRP A 30 -23.91 5.72 9.96
C TRP A 30 -25.39 5.31 10.02
N ALA A 31 -26.27 6.29 9.95
CA ALA A 31 -27.72 6.10 9.82
C ALA A 31 -28.33 7.16 8.89
N SER A 32 -29.43 6.84 8.22
CA SER A 32 -30.08 7.75 7.27
C SER A 32 -30.69 9.00 7.93
N TRP A 33 -31.18 8.85 9.16
CA TRP A 33 -31.76 9.92 9.97
C TRP A 33 -30.71 10.77 10.72
N CYS A 34 -29.44 10.39 10.65
CA CYS A 34 -28.34 11.08 11.33
C CYS A 34 -27.86 12.27 10.49
N GLY A 35 -28.32 13.48 10.83
CA GLY A 35 -27.91 14.72 10.17
C GLY A 35 -26.38 14.93 10.06
N PRO A 36 -25.58 14.70 11.12
CA PRO A 36 -24.12 14.76 11.03
C PRO A 36 -23.52 13.74 10.05
N CYS A 37 -24.09 12.55 9.93
CA CYS A 37 -23.64 11.51 9.00
C CYS A 37 -23.82 11.97 7.55
N VAL A 38 -24.98 12.55 7.23
CA VAL A 38 -25.27 13.12 5.90
C VAL A 38 -24.26 14.21 5.54
N ARG A 39 -23.83 15.03 6.51
CA ARG A 39 -22.85 16.11 6.27
C ARG A 39 -21.45 15.61 5.93
N ILE A 40 -20.95 14.58 6.63
CA ILE A 40 -19.58 14.10 6.44
C ILE A 40 -19.46 13.07 5.30
N ALA A 41 -20.55 12.42 4.91
CA ALA A 41 -20.54 11.39 3.87
C ALA A 41 -19.89 11.82 2.54
N PRO A 42 -20.09 13.04 2.00
CA PRO A 42 -19.40 13.50 0.79
C PRO A 42 -17.88 13.53 0.95
N PHE A 43 -17.39 14.01 2.10
CA PHE A 43 -15.96 14.04 2.40
C PHE A 43 -15.39 12.63 2.57
N TYR A 44 -16.10 11.75 3.29
CA TYR A 44 -15.74 10.34 3.42
C TYR A 44 -15.65 9.64 2.05
N ASN A 45 -16.63 9.89 1.17
CA ASN A 45 -16.64 9.35 -0.20
C ASN A 45 -15.58 9.98 -1.11
N HIS A 46 -15.14 11.20 -0.84
CA HIS A 46 -14.04 11.83 -1.56
C HIS A 46 -12.70 11.18 -1.20
N LEU A 47 -12.52 10.84 0.08
CA LEU A 47 -11.33 10.14 0.58
C LEU A 47 -11.26 8.67 0.17
N SER A 48 -12.40 8.06 -0.19
CA SER A 48 -12.49 6.65 -0.59
C SER A 48 -11.94 6.37 -2.00
N CYS A 49 -10.63 6.55 -2.15
CA CYS A 49 -9.89 5.90 -3.21
C CYS A 49 -9.71 4.43 -2.82
N ASP A 50 -10.35 3.51 -3.55
CA ASP A 50 -10.13 2.06 -3.47
C ASP A 50 -10.87 1.33 -2.30
N LYS A 51 -10.59 0.03 -2.11
CA LYS A 51 -11.29 -0.88 -1.17
C LYS A 51 -11.01 -0.65 0.33
N GLU A 52 -10.40 0.48 0.69
CA GLU A 52 -9.98 0.81 2.06
C GLU A 52 -11.12 1.38 2.91
N PHE A 53 -12.23 1.78 2.31
CA PHE A 53 -13.34 2.44 3.00
C PHE A 53 -14.59 1.56 2.96
N SER A 54 -15.22 1.39 4.12
CA SER A 54 -16.44 0.63 4.29
C SER A 54 -17.48 1.44 5.04
N THR A 55 -18.75 1.08 4.85
CA THR A 55 -19.88 1.70 5.55
C THR A 55 -20.73 0.62 6.19
N VAL A 56 -21.25 0.90 7.38
CA VAL A 56 -22.18 0.03 8.10
C VAL A 56 -23.38 0.88 8.48
N ASP A 57 -24.53 0.56 7.89
CA ASP A 57 -25.80 1.15 8.31
C ASP A 57 -26.25 0.48 9.61
N VAL A 58 -26.32 1.27 10.69
CA VAL A 58 -26.64 0.77 12.02
C VAL A 58 -28.09 0.32 12.16
N ASP A 59 -29.01 0.84 11.33
CA ASP A 59 -30.42 0.43 11.33
C ASP A 59 -30.55 -1.00 10.77
N ASN A 60 -29.78 -1.29 9.71
CA ASN A 60 -29.77 -2.59 9.05
C ASN A 60 -28.84 -3.61 9.73
N SER A 61 -27.85 -3.14 10.49
CA SER A 61 -26.75 -3.96 11.04
C SER A 61 -26.61 -3.81 12.56
N GLY A 62 -27.72 -3.58 13.29
CA GLY A 62 -27.69 -3.24 14.71
C GLY A 62 -26.93 -4.22 15.61
N GLY A 63 -26.99 -5.53 15.32
CA GLY A 63 -26.22 -6.55 16.02
C GLY A 63 -24.71 -6.41 15.82
N LEU A 64 -24.27 -6.12 14.60
CA LEU A 64 -22.86 -5.86 14.28
C LEU A 64 -22.38 -4.58 14.98
N SER A 65 -23.12 -3.48 14.83
CA SER A 65 -22.79 -2.19 15.43
C SER A 65 -22.67 -2.28 16.96
N SER A 66 -23.62 -2.98 17.61
CA SER A 66 -23.60 -3.21 19.05
C SER A 66 -22.42 -4.07 19.49
N ALA A 67 -22.13 -5.16 18.76
CA ALA A 67 -21.00 -6.04 19.05
C ALA A 67 -19.64 -5.32 18.92
N LEU A 68 -19.55 -4.35 18.01
CA LEU A 68 -18.35 -3.52 17.82
C LEU A 68 -18.28 -2.30 18.76
N GLY A 69 -19.30 -2.11 19.61
CA GLY A 69 -19.32 -1.07 20.64
C GLY A 69 -19.74 0.32 20.16
N VAL A 70 -20.42 0.42 19.02
CA VAL A 70 -20.89 1.70 18.46
C VAL A 70 -22.08 2.22 19.26
N ARG A 71 -21.97 3.46 19.78
CA ARG A 71 -22.98 4.09 20.65
C ARG A 71 -23.55 5.41 20.12
N SER A 72 -22.96 5.94 19.06
CA SER A 72 -23.36 7.21 18.44
C SER A 72 -22.94 7.21 16.97
N MET A 73 -23.60 8.04 16.16
CA MET A 73 -23.29 8.16 14.75
C MET A 73 -22.99 9.62 14.36
N PRO A 74 -22.07 9.86 13.42
CA PRO A 74 -21.17 8.85 12.83
C PRO A 74 -20.12 8.40 13.85
N THR A 75 -19.69 7.15 13.74
CA THR A 75 -18.49 6.65 14.41
C THR A 75 -17.59 6.02 13.35
N PHE A 76 -16.31 6.34 13.41
CA PHE A 76 -15.30 5.82 12.50
C PHE A 76 -14.39 4.88 13.26
N HIS A 77 -14.28 3.64 12.80
CA HIS A 77 -13.27 2.70 13.28
C HIS A 77 -12.17 2.52 12.24
N PHE A 78 -10.94 2.34 12.72
CA PHE A 78 -9.76 2.14 11.91
C PHE A 78 -9.19 0.77 12.22
N TYR A 79 -9.03 -0.07 11.19
CA TYR A 79 -8.51 -1.42 11.31
C TYR A 79 -7.26 -1.60 10.47
N LYS A 80 -6.28 -2.31 11.02
CA LYS A 80 -5.05 -2.69 10.32
C LYS A 80 -4.69 -4.11 10.71
N GLN A 81 -4.38 -4.97 9.73
CA GLN A 81 -4.10 -6.38 9.96
C GLN A 81 -5.21 -7.08 10.78
N GLY A 82 -6.48 -6.73 10.53
CA GLY A 82 -7.63 -7.29 11.24
C GLY A 82 -7.83 -6.81 12.68
N VAL A 83 -7.02 -5.87 13.19
CA VAL A 83 -7.11 -5.34 14.56
C VAL A 83 -7.56 -3.88 14.53
N LYS A 84 -8.46 -3.48 15.46
CA LYS A 84 -8.87 -2.08 15.63
C LYS A 84 -7.70 -1.28 16.20
N VAL A 85 -7.16 -0.34 15.43
CA VAL A 85 -6.01 0.50 15.82
C VAL A 85 -6.44 1.87 16.34
N ASP A 86 -7.63 2.34 15.97
CA ASP A 86 -8.15 3.63 16.41
C ASP A 86 -9.67 3.71 16.20
N GLU A 87 -10.30 4.69 16.87
CA GLU A 87 -11.70 5.05 16.65
C GLU A 87 -11.96 6.51 17.05
N PHE A 88 -13.05 7.09 16.52
CA PHE A 88 -13.67 8.28 17.11
C PHE A 88 -15.11 8.43 16.63
N SER A 89 -15.90 9.21 17.38
CA SER A 89 -17.27 9.57 17.02
C SER A 89 -17.39 11.07 16.71
N GLY A 90 -18.33 11.41 15.82
CA GLY A 90 -18.63 12.79 15.42
C GLY A 90 -18.24 13.09 13.97
N ALA A 91 -18.97 14.03 13.37
CA ALA A 91 -18.71 14.51 12.01
C ALA A 91 -17.58 15.55 12.02
N ASP A 92 -16.34 15.07 12.08
CA ASP A 92 -15.12 15.88 12.14
C ASP A 92 -14.16 15.47 10.99
N GLU A 93 -14.15 16.28 9.93
CA GLU A 93 -13.36 16.02 8.71
C GLU A 93 -11.86 16.11 8.95
N GLU A 94 -11.41 17.09 9.75
CA GLU A 94 -9.99 17.28 10.05
C GLU A 94 -9.47 16.08 10.84
N LYS A 95 -10.19 15.67 11.89
CA LYS A 95 -9.81 14.52 12.71
C LYS A 95 -9.82 13.21 11.92
N LEU A 96 -10.81 13.02 11.04
CA LEU A 96 -10.84 11.89 10.10
C LEU A 96 -9.56 11.85 9.26
N PHE A 97 -9.23 12.98 8.63
CA PHE A 97 -8.06 13.09 7.76
C PHE A 97 -6.73 12.90 8.50
N GLN A 98 -6.60 13.43 9.71
CA GLN A 98 -5.41 13.25 10.55
C GLN A 98 -5.21 11.78 10.95
N LYS A 99 -6.27 11.10 11.40
CA LYS A 99 -6.20 9.67 11.74
C LYS A 99 -5.91 8.80 10.52
N LEU A 100 -6.45 9.15 9.36
CA LEU A 100 -6.08 8.49 8.10
C LEU A 100 -4.58 8.61 7.84
N LYS A 101 -4.01 9.81 7.90
CA LYS A 101 -2.55 10.00 7.73
C LYS A 101 -1.73 9.23 8.76
N GLN A 102 -2.19 9.20 10.02
CA GLN A 102 -1.49 8.54 11.11
C GLN A 102 -1.42 7.02 10.93
N HIS A 103 -2.52 6.39 10.47
CA HIS A 103 -2.63 4.93 10.45
C HIS A 103 -2.43 4.29 9.07
N ARG A 104 -2.62 5.07 8.00
CA ARG A 104 -2.38 4.60 6.63
C ARG A 104 -0.90 4.28 6.49
N THR A 105 -0.61 3.10 5.95
CA THR A 105 0.77 2.70 5.67
C THR A 105 1.35 3.68 4.65
N ASP A 106 2.41 4.40 5.02
CA ASP A 106 3.21 5.18 4.07
C ASP A 106 3.88 4.18 3.10
N PRO A 107 3.48 4.16 1.81
CA PRO A 107 4.04 3.22 0.84
C PRO A 107 5.56 3.38 0.68
N GLN A 108 6.09 4.60 0.77
CA GLN A 108 7.53 4.88 0.70
C GLN A 108 8.26 4.36 1.93
N LYS A 109 7.66 4.45 3.12
CA LYS A 109 8.24 3.84 4.32
C LYS A 109 8.21 2.32 4.23
N GLN A 110 7.10 1.73 3.79
CA GLN A 110 6.99 0.27 3.66
C GLN A 110 8.01 -0.29 2.67
N ILE A 111 8.22 0.38 1.52
CA ILE A 111 9.22 -0.09 0.55
C ILE A 111 10.63 -0.01 1.12
N ARG A 112 10.98 1.04 1.89
CA ARG A 112 12.27 1.13 2.59
C ARG A 112 12.45 -0.01 3.59
N ASP A 113 11.45 -0.27 4.42
CA ASP A 113 11.48 -1.35 5.41
C ASP A 113 11.61 -2.73 4.74
N ASP A 114 10.86 -2.97 3.66
CA ASP A 114 10.92 -4.21 2.86
C ASP A 114 12.31 -4.38 2.21
N VAL A 115 12.85 -3.32 1.58
CA VAL A 115 14.18 -3.34 0.98
C VAL A 115 15.24 -3.64 2.03
N LYS A 116 15.19 -2.97 3.18
CA LYS A 116 16.12 -3.19 4.30
C LYS A 116 16.07 -4.63 4.79
N LEU A 117 14.87 -5.20 4.93
CA LEU A 117 14.68 -6.59 5.30
C LEU A 117 15.31 -7.53 4.27
N LEU A 118 15.02 -7.36 2.98
CA LEU A 118 15.58 -8.18 1.89
C LEU A 118 17.12 -8.13 1.89
N LEU A 119 17.70 -6.94 2.03
CA LEU A 119 19.16 -6.76 2.06
C LEU A 119 19.82 -7.32 3.32
N SER A 120 19.07 -7.49 4.41
CA SER A 120 19.54 -8.17 5.63
C SER A 120 19.51 -9.70 5.53
N GLN A 121 18.61 -10.25 4.70
CA GLN A 121 18.42 -11.70 4.52
C GLN A 121 19.45 -12.32 3.57
N GLU A 122 19.95 -11.55 2.61
CA GLU A 122 20.94 -12.02 1.63
C GLU A 122 22.00 -10.95 1.40
N ARG A 123 23.27 -11.29 1.66
CA ARG A 123 24.38 -10.37 1.44
C ARG A 123 24.67 -10.21 -0.05
N LEU A 124 24.12 -9.16 -0.64
CA LEU A 124 24.37 -8.81 -2.04
C LEU A 124 25.82 -8.28 -2.23
N PRO A 125 26.52 -8.71 -3.31
CA PRO A 125 27.80 -8.12 -3.68
C PRO A 125 27.69 -6.66 -4.14
N GLN A 126 28.80 -5.93 -4.11
CA GLN A 126 28.82 -4.50 -4.48
C GLN A 126 28.41 -4.24 -5.94
N ASP A 127 28.77 -5.12 -6.88
CA ASP A 127 28.39 -4.96 -8.28
C ASP A 127 26.88 -5.17 -8.51
N THR A 128 26.24 -5.99 -7.67
CA THR A 128 24.79 -6.19 -7.62
C THR A 128 24.09 -4.95 -7.08
N LEU A 129 24.55 -4.41 -5.94
CA LEU A 129 24.01 -3.16 -5.37
C LEU A 129 24.17 -1.99 -6.35
N SER A 130 25.33 -1.86 -6.98
CA SER A 130 25.58 -0.84 -8.01
C SER A 130 24.67 -1.01 -9.23
N THR A 131 24.40 -2.25 -9.65
CA THR A 131 23.48 -2.54 -10.76
C THR A 131 22.03 -2.17 -10.38
N LEU A 132 21.57 -2.49 -9.16
CA LEU A 132 20.27 -2.05 -8.64
C LEU A 132 20.16 -0.52 -8.62
N CYS A 133 21.16 0.19 -8.07
CA CYS A 133 21.20 1.65 -8.09
C CYS A 133 21.13 2.22 -9.50
N SER A 134 21.83 1.61 -10.47
CA SER A 134 21.81 2.04 -11.86
C SER A 134 20.42 1.85 -12.50
N ILE A 135 19.77 0.71 -12.23
CA ILE A 135 18.42 0.43 -12.73
C ILE A 135 17.43 1.44 -12.17
N LEU A 136 17.34 1.54 -10.84
CA LEU A 136 16.36 2.41 -10.17
C LEU A 136 16.66 3.90 -10.47
N GLY A 137 17.93 4.31 -10.42
CA GLY A 137 18.36 5.68 -10.70
C GLY A 137 18.08 6.14 -12.13
N ASN A 138 18.24 5.25 -13.12
CA ASN A 138 17.86 5.59 -14.50
C ASN A 138 16.35 5.77 -14.66
N ILE A 139 15.53 5.01 -13.94
CA ILE A 139 14.07 5.15 -13.98
C ILE A 139 13.64 6.46 -13.31
N VAL A 140 14.21 6.79 -12.14
CA VAL A 140 13.96 8.08 -11.45
C VAL A 140 14.36 9.25 -12.36
N LYS A 141 15.52 9.16 -13.02
CA LYS A 141 16.02 10.22 -13.90
C LYS A 141 15.25 10.35 -15.21
N PHE A 142 14.76 9.23 -15.74
CA PHE A 142 14.12 9.16 -17.06
C PHE A 142 12.82 8.34 -17.02
N PRO A 143 11.79 8.77 -16.27
CA PRO A 143 10.60 7.95 -15.99
C PRO A 143 9.78 7.60 -17.24
N ASN A 144 9.81 8.47 -18.25
CA ASN A 144 9.08 8.31 -19.51
C ASN A 144 9.83 7.45 -20.54
N GLU A 145 11.10 7.10 -20.31
CA GLU A 145 11.89 6.33 -21.26
C GLU A 145 11.73 4.82 -21.03
N ALA A 146 10.87 4.19 -21.85
CA ALA A 146 10.52 2.77 -21.73
C ALA A 146 11.73 1.81 -21.72
N LYS A 147 12.85 2.19 -22.34
CA LYS A 147 14.07 1.38 -22.39
C LYS A 147 14.68 1.11 -21.00
N PHE A 148 14.47 1.99 -20.02
CA PHE A 148 14.96 1.78 -18.64
C PHE A 148 14.00 0.96 -17.79
N ARG A 149 12.75 0.80 -18.25
CA ARG A 149 11.70 0.04 -17.57
C ARG A 149 11.56 -1.38 -18.09
N ARG A 150 12.43 -1.79 -19.02
CA ARG A 150 12.37 -3.09 -19.66
C ARG A 150 13.75 -3.71 -19.79
N MET A 151 13.93 -4.90 -19.23
CA MET A 151 15.20 -5.60 -19.22
C MET A 151 15.03 -7.04 -19.66
N LYS A 152 15.91 -7.52 -20.55
CA LYS A 152 15.91 -8.92 -20.99
C LYS A 152 16.57 -9.78 -19.92
N LYS A 153 15.92 -10.86 -19.48
CA LYS A 153 16.44 -11.75 -18.44
C LYS A 153 17.72 -12.47 -18.85
N THR A 154 17.93 -12.66 -20.15
CA THR A 154 19.15 -13.26 -20.71
C THR A 154 20.32 -12.27 -20.83
N ASN A 155 20.11 -10.98 -20.54
CA ASN A 155 21.22 -10.04 -20.48
C ASN A 155 22.18 -10.46 -19.36
N GLN A 156 23.47 -10.61 -19.67
CA GLN A 156 24.45 -11.15 -18.73
C GLN A 156 24.50 -10.38 -17.40
N LYS A 157 24.45 -9.04 -17.43
CA LYS A 157 24.44 -8.23 -16.18
C LYS A 157 23.18 -8.48 -15.36
N VAL A 158 22.03 -8.62 -16.02
CA VAL A 158 20.75 -8.89 -15.34
C VAL A 158 20.74 -10.31 -14.78
N ALA A 159 21.14 -11.30 -15.55
CA ALA A 159 21.21 -12.70 -15.12
C ALA A 159 22.15 -12.88 -13.92
N ASP A 160 23.40 -12.44 -14.05
CA ASP A 160 24.45 -12.74 -13.08
C ASP A 160 24.37 -11.89 -11.80
N ARG A 161 23.82 -10.66 -11.91
CA ARG A 161 23.80 -9.70 -10.80
C ARG A 161 22.44 -9.48 -10.19
N ILE A 162 21.35 -9.70 -10.93
CA ILE A 162 20.00 -9.48 -10.40
C ILE A 162 19.30 -10.81 -10.18
N LEU A 163 19.13 -11.61 -11.23
CA LEU A 163 18.33 -12.84 -11.18
C LEU A 163 18.99 -13.95 -10.36
N LYS A 164 20.32 -13.92 -10.24
CA LYS A 164 21.08 -14.83 -9.38
C LYS A 164 20.75 -14.69 -7.89
N TYR A 165 20.30 -13.52 -7.44
CA TYR A 165 20.02 -13.22 -6.04
C TYR A 165 18.54 -12.99 -5.81
N ASN A 166 17.96 -13.77 -4.90
CA ASN A 166 16.53 -13.74 -4.65
C ASN A 166 16.08 -12.36 -4.15
N SER A 167 16.85 -11.75 -3.25
CA SER A 167 16.55 -10.46 -2.62
C SER A 167 16.62 -9.31 -3.63
N ALA A 168 17.55 -9.35 -4.58
CA ALA A 168 17.62 -8.36 -5.66
C ALA A 168 16.40 -8.47 -6.60
N THR A 169 15.98 -9.71 -6.91
CA THR A 169 14.80 -9.94 -7.75
C THR A 169 13.51 -9.53 -7.06
N LEU A 170 13.32 -9.91 -5.79
CA LEU A 170 12.17 -9.53 -4.97
C LEU A 170 12.09 -8.03 -4.77
N LEU A 171 13.23 -7.34 -4.61
CA LEU A 171 13.27 -5.89 -4.51
C LEU A 171 12.69 -5.23 -5.76
N LEU A 172 13.14 -5.65 -6.94
CA LEU A 172 12.58 -5.12 -8.20
C LEU A 172 11.08 -5.40 -8.31
N GLN A 173 10.63 -6.58 -7.89
CA GLN A 173 9.20 -6.92 -7.88
C GLN A 173 8.40 -6.03 -6.92
N LYS A 174 8.96 -5.71 -5.73
CA LYS A 174 8.35 -4.85 -4.72
C LYS A 174 8.17 -3.40 -5.20
N VAL A 175 9.08 -2.90 -6.04
CA VAL A 175 8.93 -1.57 -6.67
C VAL A 175 8.08 -1.58 -7.94
N GLY A 176 7.50 -2.74 -8.30
CA GLY A 176 6.50 -2.86 -9.37
C GLY A 176 6.96 -3.56 -10.65
N PHE A 177 8.19 -4.10 -10.71
CA PHE A 177 8.58 -4.91 -11.86
C PHE A 177 7.82 -6.24 -11.89
N VAL A 178 7.37 -6.64 -13.07
CA VAL A 178 6.65 -7.88 -13.31
C VAL A 178 7.30 -8.68 -14.43
N THR A 179 6.96 -9.97 -14.51
CA THR A 179 7.18 -10.81 -15.69
C THR A 179 5.83 -11.01 -16.37
N PRO A 180 5.51 -10.29 -17.47
CA PRO A 180 4.27 -10.52 -18.20
C PRO A 180 4.22 -11.94 -18.77
N LYS A 181 3.04 -12.56 -18.83
CA LYS A 181 2.86 -13.92 -19.38
C LYS A 181 3.27 -14.00 -20.85
N GLU A 182 2.94 -12.98 -21.62
CA GLU A 182 3.22 -12.90 -23.06
C GLU A 182 4.70 -12.58 -23.35
N GLU A 183 5.44 -12.08 -22.36
CA GLU A 183 6.82 -11.60 -22.51
C GLU A 183 7.71 -12.16 -21.39
N ALA A 184 7.62 -13.47 -21.16
CA ALA A 184 8.23 -14.14 -20.00
C ALA A 184 9.76 -13.99 -19.90
N GLU A 185 10.43 -13.69 -21.03
CA GLU A 185 11.87 -13.43 -21.11
C GLU A 185 12.27 -12.02 -20.62
N PHE A 186 11.31 -11.15 -20.30
CA PHE A 186 11.54 -9.78 -19.85
C PHE A 186 11.12 -9.57 -18.39
N LEU A 187 11.83 -8.65 -17.74
CA LEU A 187 11.37 -7.97 -16.54
C LEU A 187 10.91 -6.57 -16.95
N VAL A 188 9.66 -6.22 -16.66
CA VAL A 188 9.01 -5.00 -17.15
C VAL A 188 8.39 -4.24 -15.99
N LEU A 189 8.66 -2.93 -15.91
CA LEU A 189 7.95 -2.01 -15.04
C LEU A 189 6.83 -1.32 -15.85
N PRO A 190 5.54 -1.54 -15.51
CA PRO A 190 4.39 -0.98 -16.23
C PRO A 190 4.41 0.56 -16.30
N ASN A 191 3.59 1.16 -17.16
CA ASN A 191 3.52 2.61 -17.31
C ASN A 191 2.91 3.33 -16.10
N ASN A 192 2.04 2.67 -15.35
CA ASN A 192 1.36 3.19 -14.16
C ASN A 192 2.14 2.91 -12.86
N PHE A 193 3.46 2.89 -12.93
CA PHE A 193 4.31 2.67 -11.75
C PHE A 193 4.30 3.89 -10.83
N ASP A 194 4.61 3.65 -9.55
CA ASP A 194 4.75 4.69 -8.55
C ASP A 194 6.24 5.11 -8.48
N ALA A 195 6.54 6.31 -8.96
CA ALA A 195 7.92 6.81 -9.04
C ALA A 195 8.52 7.05 -7.65
N ASP A 196 7.69 7.44 -6.67
CA ASP A 196 8.13 7.71 -5.31
C ASP A 196 8.59 6.42 -4.60
N LEU A 197 7.96 5.28 -4.91
CA LEU A 197 8.41 3.98 -4.41
C LEU A 197 9.79 3.59 -4.94
N ILE A 198 10.06 3.90 -6.20
CA ILE A 198 11.35 3.63 -6.84
C ILE A 198 12.44 4.49 -6.23
N GLU A 199 12.16 5.79 -6.02
CA GLU A 199 13.08 6.71 -5.36
C GLU A 199 13.35 6.28 -3.91
N ALA A 200 12.32 5.94 -3.14
CA ALA A 200 12.47 5.45 -1.78
C ALA A 200 13.31 4.16 -1.70
N ALA A 201 13.09 3.21 -2.62
CA ALA A 201 13.91 2.01 -2.71
C ALA A 201 15.36 2.31 -3.11
N LEU A 202 15.59 3.22 -4.06
CA LEU A 202 16.92 3.65 -4.49
C LEU A 202 17.73 4.21 -3.31
N LEU A 203 17.13 5.09 -2.51
CA LEU A 203 17.78 5.69 -1.34
C LEU A 203 18.21 4.62 -0.33
N GLU A 204 17.36 3.62 -0.06
CA GLU A 204 17.69 2.54 0.86
C GLU A 204 18.84 1.68 0.32
N VAL A 205 18.83 1.32 -0.97
CA VAL A 205 19.94 0.55 -1.59
C VAL A 205 21.24 1.36 -1.55
N GLN A 206 21.20 2.66 -1.81
CA GLN A 206 22.37 3.54 -1.74
C GLN A 206 22.96 3.60 -0.33
N SER A 207 22.11 3.65 0.71
CA SER A 207 22.56 3.66 2.11
C SER A 207 23.43 2.44 2.46
N GLN A 208 23.11 1.27 1.89
CA GLN A 208 23.84 0.01 2.12
C GLN A 208 25.20 -0.04 1.42
N ILE A 209 25.42 0.78 0.39
CA ILE A 209 26.72 0.93 -0.26
C ILE A 209 27.63 1.79 0.61
N THR A 210 27.13 2.94 1.10
CA THR A 210 27.89 3.92 1.88
C THR A 210 28.35 3.37 3.23
N HIS A 211 27.57 2.50 3.88
CA HIS A 211 27.94 1.88 5.17
C HIS A 211 29.03 0.78 5.08
N LYS A 212 29.52 0.45 3.87
CA LYS A 212 30.53 -0.60 3.65
C LYS A 212 31.88 -0.09 3.13
N LEU A 213 32.10 1.24 3.13
CA LEU A 213 33.38 1.91 2.92
C LEU A 213 33.91 2.40 4.27
#